data_AF-A0A085B8J7-F1
#
_entry.id   AF-A0A085B8J7-F1
#
_cell.length_a   1.000
_cell.length_b   1.000
_cell.length_c   1.000
_cell.angle_alpha   90.00
_cell.angle_beta   90.00
_cell.angle_gamma   90.00
#
_symmetry.space_group_name_H-M   'P 1'
#
loop_
_entity.id
_entity.type
_entity.pdbx_description
1 polymer ?
#
loop_
_entity_poly.entity_id
_entity_poly.type
_entity_poly.pdbx_seq_one_letter_code
_entity_poly.pdbx_strand_id
1 'polypeptide(L)'
;MKKFIPLVLLLISSIFIFSCKDDDTIVEVDYPTVYDLNVNFVYNADDGWNFYQRFNRSLLDQDYVVIFRQAGTENGAAVWQQIPRTLYLTQGELDYDFDFTKNDFLIYAGGTYDISTTPQYLNNQRFRVVLVPAVFGGKNTNSQDISKMSYDEIIARYNIDDSKIGTF
;
A
#
# COMPACT_ATOMS: atom_id res chain seq x y z
N MET A 1 13.23 49.50 -53.48
CA MET A 1 12.29 49.38 -52.34
C MET A 1 12.27 47.92 -51.89
N LYS A 2 12.87 47.61 -50.75
CA LYS A 2 13.17 46.25 -50.28
C LYS A 2 11.91 45.57 -49.73
N LYS A 3 11.41 44.55 -50.43
CA LYS A 3 10.20 43.77 -50.10
C LYS A 3 10.50 42.62 -49.12
N PHE A 4 10.97 42.93 -47.90
CA PHE A 4 11.26 41.91 -46.87
C PHE A 4 10.23 41.86 -45.73
N ILE A 5 9.10 42.55 -45.89
CA ILE A 5 8.11 42.71 -44.82
C ILE A 5 7.27 41.44 -44.49
N PRO A 6 7.05 40.43 -45.39
CA PRO A 6 6.22 39.28 -45.01
C PRO A 6 6.97 38.20 -44.20
N LEU A 7 8.32 38.24 -44.12
CA LEU A 7 9.09 37.19 -43.45
C LEU A 7 9.24 37.42 -41.94
N VAL A 8 9.07 38.66 -41.46
CA VAL A 8 9.21 39.01 -40.04
C VAL A 8 7.94 38.68 -39.23
N LEU A 9 6.78 38.60 -39.88
CA LEU A 9 5.49 38.32 -39.21
C LEU A 9 5.27 36.83 -38.89
N LEU A 10 6.02 35.92 -39.53
CA LEU A 10 5.95 34.48 -39.29
C LEU A 10 6.78 34.01 -38.08
N LEU A 11 7.63 34.88 -37.52
CA LEU A 11 8.52 34.53 -36.41
C LEU A 11 7.92 34.76 -35.02
N ILE A 12 6.80 35.48 -34.92
CA ILE A 12 6.19 35.87 -33.63
C ILE A 12 5.11 34.85 -33.19
N SER A 13 4.65 33.98 -34.10
CA SER A 13 3.59 33.01 -33.80
C SER A 13 4.06 31.75 -33.06
N SER A 14 5.37 31.55 -32.87
CA SER A 14 5.94 30.34 -32.25
C SER A 14 6.27 30.49 -30.75
N ILE A 15 5.85 31.58 -30.10
CA ILE A 15 6.19 31.85 -28.68
C ILE A 15 5.12 31.30 -27.70
N PHE A 16 4.02 30.71 -28.16
CA PHE A 16 3.11 29.95 -27.29
C PHE A 16 3.60 28.52 -27.04
N ILE A 17 4.88 28.37 -26.71
CA ILE A 17 5.40 27.10 -26.21
C ILE A 17 4.86 26.95 -24.79
N PHE A 18 4.01 25.94 -24.63
CA PHE A 18 3.49 25.39 -23.40
C PHE A 18 4.43 25.59 -22.21
N SER A 19 4.09 26.51 -21.31
CA SER A 19 4.58 26.46 -19.93
C SER A 19 3.76 25.39 -19.22
N CYS A 20 4.11 24.12 -19.44
CA CYS A 20 3.86 23.11 -18.42
C CYS A 20 4.80 23.47 -17.28
N LYS A 21 4.27 24.26 -16.35
CA LYS A 21 4.89 24.45 -15.05
C LYS A 21 4.72 23.09 -14.36
N ASP A 22 5.76 22.26 -14.40
CA ASP A 22 5.88 21.11 -13.50
C ASP A 22 5.98 21.70 -12.09
N ASP A 23 4.82 22.01 -11.50
CA ASP A 23 4.68 22.13 -10.05
C ASP A 23 4.72 20.70 -9.48
N ASP A 24 5.86 20.03 -9.68
CA ASP A 24 6.22 18.86 -8.89
C ASP A 24 6.55 19.41 -7.50
N THR A 25 5.52 19.62 -6.69
CA THR A 25 5.70 19.62 -5.25
C THR A 25 6.31 18.26 -4.93
N ILE A 26 7.62 18.24 -4.64
CA ILE A 26 8.27 17.06 -4.11
C ILE A 26 7.65 16.85 -2.73
N VAL A 27 6.54 16.12 -2.70
CA VAL A 27 5.98 15.60 -1.46
C VAL A 27 6.99 14.58 -1.02
N GLU A 28 7.73 14.89 0.05
CA GLU A 28 8.60 13.94 0.69
C GLU A 28 7.72 12.82 1.27
N VAL A 29 7.61 11.75 0.52
CA VAL A 29 6.83 10.56 0.82
C VAL A 29 7.78 9.45 1.26
N ASP A 30 7.44 8.81 2.38
CA ASP A 30 8.27 7.79 3.04
C ASP A 30 8.04 6.40 2.43
N TYR A 31 7.98 6.30 1.10
CA TYR A 31 7.68 5.05 0.39
C TYR A 31 8.43 4.93 -0.96
N PRO A 32 8.58 3.70 -1.52
CA PRO A 32 8.04 2.43 -1.05
C PRO A 32 8.68 1.95 0.27
N THR A 33 7.85 1.55 1.25
CA THR A 33 8.31 1.15 2.60
C THR A 33 7.51 -0.03 3.14
N VAL A 34 8.18 -0.84 3.98
CA VAL A 34 7.62 -2.01 4.66
C VAL A 34 7.60 -1.76 6.17
N TYR A 35 6.49 -2.10 6.82
CA TYR A 35 6.33 -2.06 8.27
C TYR A 35 5.95 -3.44 8.80
N ASP A 36 6.63 -3.91 9.84
CA ASP A 36 6.24 -5.12 10.57
C ASP A 36 5.50 -4.73 11.86
N LEU A 37 4.38 -5.39 12.11
CA LEU A 37 3.46 -5.10 13.21
C LEU A 37 3.28 -6.35 14.08
N ASN A 38 3.18 -6.13 15.39
CA ASN A 38 2.63 -7.12 16.32
C ASN A 38 1.27 -6.62 16.81
N VAL A 39 0.21 -7.28 16.36
CA VAL A 39 -1.19 -6.85 16.49
C VAL A 39 -1.89 -7.64 17.59
N ASN A 40 -2.60 -6.91 18.45
CA ASN A 40 -3.65 -7.45 19.31
C ASN A 40 -4.97 -6.81 18.88
N PHE A 41 -5.90 -7.63 18.40
CA PHE A 41 -7.19 -7.16 17.93
C PHE A 41 -8.05 -6.71 19.11
N VAL A 42 -8.80 -5.63 18.92
CA VAL A 42 -9.77 -5.10 19.87
C VAL A 42 -11.15 -5.23 19.28
N TYR A 43 -12.11 -5.66 20.08
CA TYR A 43 -13.50 -5.76 19.64
C TYR A 43 -14.19 -4.40 19.68
N ASN A 44 -14.77 -4.00 18.55
CA ASN A 44 -15.74 -2.93 18.42
C ASN A 44 -17.11 -3.54 18.04
N ALA A 45 -18.21 -3.00 18.57
CA ALA A 45 -19.56 -3.41 18.21
C ALA A 45 -19.91 -3.10 16.74
N ASP A 46 -19.31 -2.06 16.16
CA ASP A 46 -19.58 -1.65 14.77
C ASP A 46 -18.75 -2.47 13.77
N ASP A 47 -17.47 -2.65 14.05
CA ASP A 47 -16.49 -3.23 13.11
C ASP A 47 -16.07 -4.67 13.45
N GLY A 48 -16.52 -5.22 14.57
CA GLY A 48 -16.04 -6.49 15.11
C GLY A 48 -14.60 -6.41 15.62
N TRP A 49 -13.86 -7.52 15.58
CA TRP A 49 -12.45 -7.56 15.97
C TRP A 49 -11.59 -6.86 14.92
N ASN A 50 -10.97 -5.75 15.30
CA ASN A 50 -10.16 -4.95 14.39
C ASN A 50 -8.87 -4.43 15.04
N PHE A 51 -7.96 -3.98 14.19
CA PHE A 51 -6.78 -3.22 14.55
C PHE A 51 -6.68 -2.01 13.62
N TYR A 52 -6.73 -0.82 14.20
CA TYR A 52 -6.61 0.45 13.49
C TYR A 52 -5.18 1.00 13.58
N GLN A 53 -4.65 1.48 12.46
CA GLN A 53 -3.37 2.17 12.43
C GLN A 53 -3.42 3.37 11.48
N ARG A 54 -2.98 4.53 11.98
CA ARG A 54 -2.82 5.74 11.18
C ARG A 54 -1.42 5.80 10.56
N PHE A 55 -1.33 6.29 9.33
CA PHE A 55 -0.05 6.58 8.69
C PHE A 55 0.59 7.87 9.26
N ASN A 56 1.92 7.88 9.36
CA ASN A 56 2.67 9.06 9.79
C ASN A 56 2.54 10.23 8.81
N ARG A 57 2.39 9.92 7.52
CA ARG A 57 2.08 10.85 6.44
C ARG A 57 0.97 10.26 5.58
N SER A 58 0.06 11.11 5.12
CA SER A 58 -0.97 10.67 4.20
C SER A 58 -0.34 10.21 2.89
N LEU A 59 -0.87 9.11 2.37
CA LEU A 59 -0.58 8.61 1.02
C LEU A 59 -1.19 9.56 -0.03
N LEU A 60 -0.72 9.43 -1.26
CA LEU A 60 -1.38 9.99 -2.43
C LEU A 60 -2.62 9.16 -2.78
N ASP A 61 -3.59 9.78 -3.42
CA ASP A 61 -4.89 9.14 -3.71
C ASP A 61 -4.77 7.90 -4.61
N GLN A 62 -3.65 7.76 -5.33
CA GLN A 62 -3.40 6.65 -6.25
C GLN A 62 -2.49 5.56 -5.64
N ASP A 63 -1.94 5.78 -4.44
CA ASP A 63 -1.08 4.81 -3.77
C ASP A 63 -1.88 3.60 -3.29
N TYR A 64 -1.17 2.51 -3.03
CA TYR A 64 -1.80 1.24 -2.67
C TYR A 64 -1.17 0.62 -1.43
N VAL A 65 -1.98 -0.11 -0.67
CA VAL A 65 -1.54 -0.82 0.53
C VAL A 65 -1.75 -2.30 0.34
N VAL A 66 -0.72 -3.10 0.63
CA VAL A 66 -0.80 -4.55 0.64
C VAL A 66 -0.42 -5.05 2.03
N ILE A 67 -1.25 -5.93 2.59
CA ILE A 67 -1.02 -6.48 3.93
C ILE A 67 -0.84 -8.00 3.84
N PHE A 68 0.17 -8.49 4.54
CA PHE A 68 0.47 -9.91 4.70
C PHE A 68 0.38 -10.28 6.17
N ARG A 69 -0.14 -11.46 6.47
CA ARG A 69 -0.04 -12.10 7.80
C ARG A 69 1.12 -13.08 7.81
N GLN A 70 1.80 -13.23 8.95
CA GLN A 70 2.78 -14.30 9.11
C GLN A 70 2.03 -15.63 9.31
N ALA A 71 2.01 -16.47 8.28
CA ALA A 71 1.36 -17.78 8.32
C ALA A 71 2.20 -18.85 9.05
N GLY A 72 3.52 -18.62 9.15
CA GLY A 72 4.43 -19.55 9.82
C GLY A 72 5.89 -19.09 9.78
N THR A 73 6.78 -20.02 10.12
CA THR A 73 8.23 -19.85 10.00
C THR A 73 8.80 -21.12 9.38
N GLU A 74 9.62 -20.98 8.35
CA GLU A 74 10.29 -22.08 7.65
C GLU A 74 11.80 -21.79 7.60
N ASN A 75 12.62 -22.72 8.11
CA ASN A 75 14.08 -22.55 8.20
C ASN A 75 14.55 -21.25 8.87
N GLY A 76 13.78 -20.75 9.84
CA GLY A 76 14.06 -19.49 10.55
C GLY A 76 13.60 -18.22 9.83
N ALA A 77 13.02 -18.34 8.63
CA ALA A 77 12.44 -17.22 7.88
C ALA A 77 10.91 -17.17 8.04
N ALA A 78 10.35 -15.96 8.13
CA ALA A 78 8.90 -15.77 8.20
C ALA A 78 8.23 -16.13 6.86
N VAL A 79 7.14 -16.89 6.92
CA VAL A 79 6.31 -17.19 5.75
C VAL A 79 5.14 -16.22 5.72
N TRP A 80 5.13 -15.34 4.73
CA TRP A 80 4.12 -14.29 4.57
C TRP A 80 2.99 -14.74 3.64
N GLN A 81 1.76 -14.52 4.07
CA GLN A 81 0.55 -14.82 3.31
C GLN A 81 -0.29 -13.56 3.16
N GLN A 82 -0.58 -13.16 1.92
CA GLN A 82 -1.38 -11.97 1.64
C GLN A 82 -2.81 -12.16 2.15
N ILE A 83 -3.41 -11.08 2.68
CA ILE A 83 -4.83 -10.99 3.01
C ILE A 83 -5.54 -10.09 1.96
N PRO A 84 -6.84 -10.29 1.65
CA PRO A 84 -7.83 -11.09 2.39
C PRO A 84 -7.59 -12.61 2.32
N ARG A 85 -7.87 -13.31 3.42
CA ARG A 85 -7.67 -14.77 3.50
C ARG A 85 -8.59 -15.43 4.52
N THR A 86 -9.28 -16.48 4.05
CA THR A 86 -9.98 -17.44 4.91
C THR A 86 -9.06 -18.58 5.33
N LEU A 87 -9.10 -18.93 6.62
CA LEU A 87 -8.48 -20.10 7.22
C LEU A 87 -9.56 -21.08 7.64
N TYR A 88 -9.41 -22.34 7.23
CA TYR A 88 -10.34 -23.41 7.57
C TYR A 88 -9.86 -24.13 8.83
N LEU A 89 -10.52 -23.87 9.95
CA LEU A 89 -10.19 -24.42 11.27
C LEU A 89 -11.20 -25.49 11.68
N THR A 90 -10.92 -26.21 12.77
CA THR A 90 -11.86 -27.20 13.30
C THR A 90 -13.11 -26.55 13.91
N GLN A 91 -13.00 -25.31 14.39
CA GLN A 91 -14.09 -24.54 14.98
C GLN A 91 -15.00 -23.87 13.93
N GLY A 92 -14.48 -23.64 12.71
CA GLY A 92 -15.14 -22.89 11.65
C GLY A 92 -14.14 -22.18 10.74
N GLU A 93 -14.65 -21.26 9.94
CA GLU A 93 -13.83 -20.37 9.12
C GLU A 93 -13.39 -19.15 9.92
N LEU A 94 -12.12 -18.74 9.74
CA LEU A 94 -11.53 -17.52 10.27
C LEU A 94 -11.04 -16.68 9.10
N ASP A 95 -11.55 -15.47 8.98
CA ASP A 95 -11.23 -14.53 7.92
C ASP A 95 -10.35 -13.40 8.45
N TYR A 96 -9.24 -13.15 7.77
CA TYR A 96 -8.51 -11.89 7.90
C TYR A 96 -8.76 -11.04 6.66
N ASP A 97 -9.16 -9.81 6.87
CA ASP A 97 -9.44 -8.83 5.82
C ASP A 97 -8.83 -7.47 6.20
N PHE A 98 -8.81 -6.52 5.28
CA PHE A 98 -8.39 -5.16 5.54
C PHE A 98 -9.04 -4.15 4.60
N ASP A 99 -9.12 -2.91 5.07
CA ASP A 99 -9.33 -1.75 4.22
C ASP A 99 -8.25 -0.70 4.50
N PHE A 100 -8.18 0.29 3.64
CA PHE A 100 -7.32 1.44 3.87
C PHE A 100 -7.91 2.70 3.22
N THR A 101 -7.60 3.83 3.82
CA THR A 101 -7.72 5.15 3.21
C THR A 101 -6.31 5.68 2.94
N LYS A 102 -6.20 6.89 2.40
CA LYS A 102 -4.89 7.55 2.33
C LYS A 102 -4.29 7.93 3.69
N ASN A 103 -5.06 7.81 4.79
CA ASN A 103 -4.62 8.27 6.11
C ASN A 103 -4.38 7.14 7.10
N ASP A 104 -4.96 5.97 6.85
CA ASP A 104 -5.03 4.87 7.81
C ASP A 104 -5.38 3.55 7.10
N PHE A 105 -5.26 2.47 7.85
CA PHE A 105 -5.79 1.16 7.49
C PHE A 105 -6.37 0.47 8.72
N LEU A 106 -7.33 -0.42 8.47
CA LEU A 106 -7.86 -1.35 9.46
C LEU A 106 -7.59 -2.78 9.01
N ILE A 107 -7.15 -3.62 9.93
CA ILE A 107 -7.12 -5.07 9.75
C ILE A 107 -8.28 -5.65 10.56
N TYR A 108 -9.04 -6.57 9.97
CA TYR A 108 -10.18 -7.23 10.58
C TYR A 108 -9.89 -8.72 10.82
N ALA A 109 -10.48 -9.26 11.87
CA ALA A 109 -10.57 -10.70 12.13
C ALA A 109 -12.05 -11.08 12.29
N GLY A 110 -12.58 -11.87 11.35
CA GLY A 110 -13.97 -12.31 11.28
C GLY A 110 -14.07 -13.83 11.12
N GLY A 111 -15.28 -14.37 11.08
CA GLY A 111 -15.45 -15.80 10.87
C GLY A 111 -16.83 -16.34 11.17
N THR A 112 -16.98 -17.66 11.01
CA THR A 112 -18.26 -18.37 11.18
C THR A 112 -18.45 -18.95 12.59
N TYR A 113 -17.58 -18.60 13.53
CA TYR A 113 -17.61 -19.05 14.92
C TYR A 113 -17.18 -17.92 15.87
N ASP A 114 -17.38 -18.11 17.18
CA ASP A 114 -16.90 -17.14 18.18
C ASP A 114 -15.38 -17.20 18.31
N ILE A 115 -14.70 -16.31 17.59
CA ILE A 115 -13.22 -16.22 17.53
C ILE A 115 -12.62 -15.91 18.90
N SER A 116 -13.38 -15.30 19.83
CA SER A 116 -12.89 -15.02 21.19
C SER A 116 -12.53 -16.29 21.96
N THR A 117 -13.11 -17.43 21.56
CA THR A 117 -12.76 -18.77 22.09
C THR A 117 -11.40 -19.29 21.60
N THR A 118 -10.80 -18.63 20.61
CA THR A 118 -9.48 -18.93 20.03
C THR A 118 -8.58 -17.69 20.04
N PRO A 119 -8.19 -17.18 21.22
CA PRO A 119 -7.45 -15.92 21.35
C PRO A 119 -6.07 -15.93 20.67
N GLN A 120 -5.52 -17.10 20.34
CA GLN A 120 -4.29 -17.24 19.57
C GLN A 120 -4.37 -16.70 18.14
N TYR A 121 -5.57 -16.40 17.64
CA TYR A 121 -5.80 -15.75 16.33
C TYR A 121 -6.09 -14.24 16.45
N LEU A 122 -6.28 -13.74 17.68
CA LEU A 122 -6.56 -12.33 17.96
C LEU A 122 -5.38 -11.62 18.63
N ASN A 123 -4.51 -12.36 19.33
CA ASN A 123 -3.41 -11.77 20.09
C ASN A 123 -2.05 -12.13 19.50
N ASN A 124 -1.10 -11.19 19.56
CA ASN A 124 0.26 -11.31 19.04
C ASN A 124 0.33 -11.80 17.58
N GLN A 125 -0.59 -11.33 16.75
CA GLN A 125 -0.59 -11.63 15.32
C GLN A 125 0.42 -10.75 14.62
N ARG A 126 1.28 -11.35 13.79
CA ARG A 126 2.30 -10.61 13.05
C ARG A 126 1.82 -10.28 11.65
N PHE A 127 1.84 -9.01 11.32
CA PHE A 127 1.50 -8.51 9.99
C PHE A 127 2.66 -7.73 9.39
N ARG A 128 2.71 -7.72 8.06
CA ARG A 128 3.62 -6.92 7.26
C ARG A 128 2.81 -6.07 6.32
N VAL A 129 2.98 -4.75 6.42
CA VAL A 129 2.28 -3.75 5.62
C VAL A 129 3.27 -3.16 4.62
N VAL A 130 2.90 -3.19 3.34
CA VAL A 130 3.71 -2.65 2.25
C VAL A 130 2.96 -1.46 1.66
N LEU A 131 3.58 -0.28 1.72
CA LEU A 131 3.08 0.92 1.07
C LEU A 131 3.68 1.01 -0.33
N VAL A 132 2.82 1.01 -1.35
CA VAL A 132 3.23 0.94 -2.75
C VAL A 132 2.86 2.25 -3.47
N PRO A 133 3.84 2.96 -4.05
CA PRO A 133 3.58 4.19 -4.79
C PRO A 133 2.78 3.95 -6.08
N ALA A 134 1.87 4.86 -6.35
CA ALA A 134 1.10 4.91 -7.59
C ALA A 134 1.96 5.11 -8.84
N VAL A 135 3.07 5.83 -8.71
CA VAL A 135 3.99 6.12 -9.80
C VAL A 135 5.38 5.72 -9.34
N PHE A 136 5.98 4.78 -10.06
CA PHE A 136 7.35 4.34 -9.80
C PHE A 136 8.13 4.30 -11.10
N GLY A 137 9.29 4.97 -11.14
CA GLY A 137 10.14 5.03 -12.34
C GLY A 137 9.48 5.65 -13.57
N GLY A 138 8.57 6.62 -13.39
CA GLY A 138 7.88 7.32 -14.48
C GLY A 138 6.78 6.52 -15.17
N LYS A 139 6.35 5.39 -14.57
CA LYS A 139 5.21 4.59 -15.06
C LYS A 139 4.09 4.60 -14.04
N ASN A 140 2.87 4.80 -14.54
CA ASN A 140 1.67 4.62 -13.74
C ASN A 140 1.54 3.15 -13.35
N THR A 141 1.36 2.93 -12.07
CA THR A 141 1.04 1.62 -11.51
C THR A 141 -0.45 1.34 -11.71
N ASN A 142 -0.78 0.17 -12.25
CA ASN A 142 -2.15 -0.33 -12.22
C ASN A 142 -2.39 -1.06 -10.89
N SER A 143 -3.20 -0.50 -10.01
CA SER A 143 -3.49 -1.07 -8.68
C SER A 143 -4.08 -2.48 -8.76
N GLN A 144 -4.76 -2.85 -9.86
CA GLN A 144 -5.28 -4.20 -10.06
C GLN A 144 -4.20 -5.26 -10.30
N ASP A 145 -3.02 -4.84 -10.76
CA ASP A 145 -1.90 -5.74 -10.95
C ASP A 145 -1.15 -5.95 -9.63
N ILE A 146 -1.00 -4.89 -8.81
CA ILE A 146 -0.33 -4.97 -7.50
C ILE A 146 -1.06 -5.93 -6.56
N SER A 147 -2.40 -5.85 -6.50
CA SER A 147 -3.19 -6.64 -5.54
C SER A 147 -3.07 -8.15 -5.73
N LYS A 148 -2.49 -8.60 -6.84
CA LYS A 148 -2.26 -10.01 -7.18
C LYS A 148 -0.79 -10.42 -7.08
N MET A 149 0.12 -9.48 -6.83
CA MET A 149 1.56 -9.76 -6.73
C MET A 149 1.89 -10.32 -5.35
N SER A 150 2.77 -11.33 -5.33
CA SER A 150 3.41 -11.78 -4.11
C SER A 150 4.31 -10.69 -3.50
N TYR A 151 4.69 -10.88 -2.24
CA TYR A 151 5.59 -9.96 -1.54
C TYR A 151 6.89 -9.73 -2.34
N ASP A 152 7.57 -10.80 -2.76
CA ASP A 152 8.85 -10.72 -3.47
C ASP A 152 8.73 -9.99 -4.82
N GLU A 153 7.59 -10.17 -5.53
CA GLU A 153 7.31 -9.45 -6.78
C GLU A 153 7.14 -7.95 -6.55
N ILE A 154 6.50 -7.55 -5.44
CA ILE A 154 6.35 -6.14 -5.07
C ILE A 154 7.72 -5.55 -4.72
N ILE A 155 8.51 -6.22 -3.86
CA ILE A 155 9.84 -5.77 -3.47
C ILE A 155 10.72 -5.57 -4.72
N ALA A 156 10.76 -6.55 -5.62
CA ALA A 156 11.56 -6.50 -6.84
C ALA A 156 11.10 -5.40 -7.81
N ARG A 157 9.78 -5.22 -7.98
CA ARG A 157 9.23 -4.25 -8.93
C ARG A 157 9.49 -2.80 -8.50
N TYR A 158 9.41 -2.54 -7.20
CA TYR A 158 9.55 -1.20 -6.63
C TYR A 158 10.94 -0.94 -6.03
N ASN A 159 11.90 -1.86 -6.23
CA ASN A 159 13.26 -1.78 -5.71
C ASN A 159 13.29 -1.36 -4.22
N ILE A 160 12.43 -2.02 -3.44
CA ILE A 160 12.24 -1.72 -2.02
C ILE A 160 13.40 -2.35 -1.25
N ASP A 161 14.07 -1.56 -0.40
CA ASP A 161 15.07 -2.07 0.53
C ASP A 161 14.37 -2.60 1.79
N ASP A 162 13.89 -3.84 1.73
CA ASP A 162 13.15 -4.48 2.83
C ASP A 162 14.03 -4.92 4.01
N SER A 163 15.34 -4.67 3.94
CA SER A 163 16.22 -4.75 5.12
C SER A 163 15.99 -3.59 6.09
N LYS A 164 15.39 -2.49 5.60
CA LYS A 164 15.03 -1.31 6.40
C LYS A 164 13.52 -1.32 6.66
N ILE A 165 13.15 -1.95 7.76
CA ILE A 165 11.76 -1.97 8.22
C ILE A 165 11.44 -0.66 8.95
N GLY A 166 10.41 0.04 8.48
CA GLY A 166 9.91 1.26 9.09
C GLY A 166 9.15 1.00 10.40
N THR A 167 8.92 2.06 11.16
CA THR A 167 8.05 2.06 12.34
C THR A 167 6.95 3.09 12.17
N PHE A 168 5.71 2.73 12.52
CA PHE A 168 4.64 3.71 12.67
C PHE A 168 4.85 4.53 13.95
#